data_AF-A0A2Z5WTC2-F1
#
_entry.id   AF-A0A2Z5WTC2-F1
#
_cell.length_a   1.000
_cell.length_b   1.000
_cell.length_c   1.000
_cell.angle_alpha   90.00
_cell.angle_beta   90.00
_cell.angle_gamma   90.00
#
_symmetry.space_group_name_H-M   'P 1'
#
loop_
_entity.id
_entity.type
_entity.pdbx_description
1 polymer ?
#
loop_
_entity_poly.entity_id
_entity_poly.type
_entity_poly.pdbx_seq_one_letter_code
_entity_poly.pdbx_strand_id
1 'polypeptide(L)'
;MQTNNNVKTVIASDSLVLDILCSEFGCCTVNQAMKYIDSYNSHKREMFGVIQEHFNRLSYEWQMGNAKNYLESLATELRYYIICHLMLDYMNDKQRT
;
A
#
# COMPACT_ATOMS: atom_id res chain seq x y z
N MET A 1 17.21 10.10 -33.81
CA MET A 1 17.01 8.82 -33.10
C MET A 1 16.37 9.12 -31.76
N GLN A 2 15.37 8.33 -31.42
CA GLN A 2 14.27 8.65 -30.50
C GLN A 2 14.71 8.81 -29.04
N THR A 3 14.22 9.87 -28.40
CA THR A 3 14.12 9.98 -26.94
C THR A 3 13.09 8.97 -26.44
N ASN A 4 13.54 7.98 -25.68
CA ASN A 4 12.68 7.01 -25.02
C ASN A 4 11.78 7.72 -23.99
N ASN A 5 10.52 7.96 -24.37
CA ASN A 5 9.49 8.58 -23.54
C ASN A 5 8.92 7.66 -22.44
N ASN A 6 9.45 6.44 -22.25
CA ASN A 6 8.84 5.44 -21.38
C ASN A 6 9.30 5.46 -19.92
N VAL A 7 10.26 6.31 -19.53
CA VAL A 7 10.76 6.36 -18.14
C VAL A 7 10.04 7.41 -17.29
N LYS A 8 9.40 8.42 -17.90
CA LYS A 8 8.76 9.52 -17.15
C LYS A 8 7.32 9.24 -16.71
N THR A 9 6.65 8.24 -17.30
CA THR A 9 5.22 7.99 -17.04
C THR A 9 4.97 7.09 -15.82
N VAL A 10 5.98 6.35 -15.37
CA VAL A 10 5.85 5.44 -14.20
C VAL A 10 5.92 6.20 -12.87
N ILE A 11 6.61 7.33 -12.82
CA ILE A 11 6.84 8.08 -11.56
C ILE A 11 5.63 8.97 -11.19
N ALA A 12 4.72 9.24 -12.13
CA ALA A 12 3.51 10.03 -11.87
C ALA A 12 2.37 9.21 -11.25
N SER A 13 2.34 7.88 -11.46
CA SER A 13 1.32 6.99 -10.86
C SER A 13 1.57 6.71 -9.38
N ASP A 14 2.84 6.74 -8.95
CA ASP A 14 3.26 6.47 -7.57
C ASP A 14 2.80 7.58 -6.62
N SER A 15 2.82 8.84 -7.09
CA SER A 15 2.34 9.98 -6.30
C SER A 15 0.86 9.84 -5.96
N LEU A 16 -0.03 9.55 -6.92
CA LEU A 16 -1.47 9.51 -6.64
C LEU A 16 -1.84 8.41 -5.64
N VAL A 17 -1.24 7.21 -5.74
CA VAL A 17 -1.52 6.12 -4.80
C VAL A 17 -1.01 6.50 -3.41
N LEU A 18 0.20 7.04 -3.32
CA LEU A 18 0.75 7.54 -2.06
C LEU A 18 -0.09 8.67 -1.48
N ASP A 19 -0.61 9.58 -2.31
CA ASP A 19 -1.47 10.70 -1.91
C ASP A 19 -2.81 10.19 -1.34
N ILE A 20 -3.43 9.19 -1.97
CA ILE A 20 -4.65 8.53 -1.46
C ILE A 20 -4.38 7.87 -0.11
N LEU A 21 -3.32 7.06 -0.03
CA LEU A 21 -2.96 6.37 1.22
C LEU A 21 -2.58 7.38 2.32
N CYS A 22 -1.90 8.47 1.97
CA CYS A 22 -1.56 9.59 2.85
C CYS A 22 -2.80 10.27 3.41
N SER A 23 -3.79 10.52 2.55
CA SER A 23 -5.06 11.14 2.94
C SER A 23 -5.84 10.25 3.89
N GLU A 24 -5.86 8.93 3.64
CA GLU A 24 -6.64 7.98 4.42
C GLU A 24 -5.94 7.63 5.76
N PHE A 25 -4.64 7.33 5.72
CA PHE A 25 -3.90 6.75 6.85
C PHE A 25 -2.89 7.69 7.51
N GLY A 26 -2.71 8.88 6.94
CA GLY A 26 -1.72 9.86 7.38
C GLY A 26 -0.34 9.62 6.76
N CYS A 27 0.24 10.68 6.16
CA CYS A 27 1.53 10.58 5.48
C CYS A 27 2.69 10.09 6.35
N CYS A 28 2.70 10.42 7.65
CA CYS A 28 3.75 9.92 8.54
C CYS A 28 3.73 8.38 8.60
N THR A 29 2.55 7.78 8.73
CA THR A 29 2.38 6.32 8.78
C THR A 29 2.78 5.68 7.45
N VAL A 30 2.31 6.24 6.33
CA VAL A 30 2.61 5.74 4.99
C VAL A 30 4.11 5.81 4.69
N ASN A 31 4.75 6.94 4.97
CA ASN A 31 6.19 7.10 4.75
C ASN A 31 7.02 6.16 5.62
N GLN A 32 6.58 5.84 6.84
CA GLN A 32 7.25 4.83 7.67
C GLN A 32 7.02 3.43 7.09
N ALA A 33 5.81 3.10 6.65
CA ALA A 33 5.53 1.83 6.00
C ALA A 33 6.39 1.63 4.74
N MET A 34 6.61 2.69 3.96
CA MET A 34 7.45 2.60 2.76
C MET A 34 8.90 2.21 3.04
N LYS A 35 9.42 2.54 4.24
CA LYS A 35 10.75 2.07 4.66
C LYS A 35 10.79 0.58 5.01
N TYR A 36 9.62 -0.06 5.17
CA TYR A 36 9.47 -1.49 5.46
C TYR A 36 9.20 -2.34 4.19
N ILE A 37 9.23 -1.75 2.99
CA ILE A 37 8.89 -2.47 1.75
C ILE A 37 9.79 -3.69 1.49
N ASP A 38 11.08 -3.60 1.81
CA ASP A 38 12.02 -4.71 1.68
C ASP A 38 11.67 -5.84 2.66
N SER A 39 11.41 -5.51 3.92
CA SER A 39 10.96 -6.47 4.93
C SER A 39 9.63 -7.12 4.54
N TYR A 40 8.67 -6.35 4.03
CA TYR A 40 7.43 -6.89 3.49
C TYR A 40 7.71 -7.88 2.36
N ASN A 41 8.55 -7.53 1.38
CA ASN A 41 8.85 -8.42 0.26
C ASN A 41 9.52 -9.73 0.69
N SER A 42 10.34 -9.69 1.73
CA SER A 42 10.96 -10.89 2.33
C SER A 42 9.96 -11.79 3.05
N HIS A 43 8.96 -11.23 3.75
CA HIS A 43 8.06 -12.00 4.63
C HIS A 43 6.63 -12.19 4.08
N LYS A 44 6.26 -11.53 2.96
CA LYS A 44 4.87 -11.54 2.45
C LYS A 44 4.33 -12.93 2.13
N ARG A 45 5.19 -13.91 1.81
CA ARG A 45 4.77 -15.29 1.55
C ARG A 45 4.37 -16.01 2.83
N GLU A 46 5.11 -15.80 3.91
CA GLU A 46 4.87 -16.41 5.21
C GLU A 46 3.66 -15.78 5.90
N MET A 47 3.49 -14.46 5.71
CA MET A 47 2.40 -13.69 6.29
C MET A 47 1.17 -13.56 5.39
N PHE A 48 1.14 -14.24 4.23
CA PHE A 48 0.12 -14.03 3.21
C PHE A 48 -1.31 -14.17 3.75
N GLY A 49 -1.60 -15.25 4.50
CA GLY A 49 -2.94 -15.49 5.05
C GLY A 49 -3.40 -14.39 5.99
N VAL A 50 -2.53 -13.96 6.90
CA VAL A 50 -2.82 -12.88 7.86
C VAL A 50 -3.01 -11.55 7.13
N ILE A 51 -2.11 -11.21 6.21
CA ILE A 51 -2.20 -9.97 5.43
C ILE A 51 -3.51 -9.95 4.63
N GLN A 52 -3.88 -11.06 3.98
CA GLN A 52 -5.10 -11.15 3.18
C GLN A 52 -6.37 -11.00 4.04
N GLU A 53 -6.40 -11.63 5.22
CA GLU A 53 -7.54 -11.50 6.15
C GLU A 53 -7.74 -10.05 6.58
N HIS A 54 -6.67 -9.40 7.03
CA HIS A 54 -6.72 -8.02 7.48
C HIS A 54 -6.95 -7.04 6.33
N PHE A 55 -6.50 -7.36 5.11
CA PHE A 55 -6.81 -6.59 3.92
C PHE A 55 -8.31 -6.62 3.60
N ASN A 56 -8.93 -7.80 3.62
CA ASN A 56 -10.37 -7.93 3.40
C ASN A 56 -11.17 -7.15 4.45
N ARG A 57 -10.75 -7.22 5.72
CA ARG A 57 -11.37 -6.44 6.79
C ARG A 57 -11.16 -4.94 6.60
N LEU A 58 -9.96 -4.51 6.22
CA LEU A 58 -9.66 -3.09 5.95
C LEU A 58 -10.54 -2.54 4.83
N SER A 59 -10.75 -3.32 3.75
CA SER A 59 -11.66 -2.94 2.65
C SER A 59 -13.08 -2.68 3.15
N TYR A 60 -13.60 -3.54 4.02
CA TYR A 60 -14.90 -3.34 4.67
C TYR A 60 -14.94 -2.09 5.55
N GLU A 61 -13.93 -1.90 6.41
CA GLU A 61 -13.86 -0.72 7.30
C GLU A 61 -13.71 0.59 6.50
N TRP A 62 -13.05 0.55 5.33
CA TRP A 62 -12.96 1.71 4.43
C TRP A 62 -14.32 2.15 3.94
N GLN A 63 -15.16 1.22 3.49
CA GLN A 63 -16.53 1.53 3.07
C GLN A 63 -17.37 2.13 4.20
N MET A 64 -17.03 1.83 5.46
CA MET A 64 -17.68 2.35 6.66
C MET A 64 -17.04 3.65 7.19
N GLY A 65 -15.98 4.15 6.56
CA GLY A 65 -15.25 5.35 7.01
C GLY A 65 -14.38 5.13 8.27
N ASN A 66 -14.08 3.87 8.61
CA ASN A 66 -13.35 3.47 9.81
C ASN A 66 -11.96 2.87 9.51
N ALA A 67 -11.51 2.88 8.25
CA ALA A 67 -10.27 2.23 7.83
C ALA A 67 -9.06 2.68 8.64
N LYS A 68 -8.92 3.98 8.91
CA LYS A 68 -7.83 4.52 9.73
C LYS A 68 -7.83 3.93 11.14
N ASN A 69 -8.97 3.95 11.83
CA ASN A 69 -9.08 3.44 13.20
C ASN A 69 -8.78 1.94 13.25
N TYR A 70 -9.28 1.18 12.27
CA TYR A 70 -8.97 -0.24 12.17
C TYR A 70 -7.48 -0.48 11.97
N LEU A 71 -6.86 0.22 11.01
CA LEU A 71 -5.44 0.10 10.74
C LEU A 71 -4.59 0.48 11.97
N GLU A 72 -5.01 1.51 12.71
CA GLU A 72 -4.37 1.97 13.95
C GLU A 72 -4.54 1.00 15.14
N SER A 73 -5.52 0.11 15.09
CA SER A 73 -5.72 -0.96 16.08
C SER A 73 -4.76 -2.14 15.90
N LEU A 74 -4.20 -2.31 14.70
CA LEU A 74 -3.29 -3.40 14.38
C LEU A 74 -1.90 -3.17 14.96
N ALA A 75 -1.19 -4.29 15.21
CA ALA A 75 0.24 -4.27 15.51
C ALA A 75 1.01 -3.51 14.41
N THR A 76 2.00 -2.72 14.82
CA THR A 76 2.73 -1.80 13.94
C THR A 76 3.30 -2.47 12.69
N GLU A 77 3.90 -3.66 12.82
CA GLU A 77 4.46 -4.39 11.69
C GLU A 77 3.38 -4.78 10.67
N LEU A 78 2.28 -5.36 11.14
CA LEU A 78 1.16 -5.76 10.30
C LEU A 78 0.51 -4.56 9.60
N ARG A 79 0.35 -3.44 10.31
CA ARG A 79 -0.10 -2.16 9.74
C ARG A 79 0.78 -1.75 8.56
N TYR A 80 2.10 -1.78 8.72
CA TYR A 80 3.02 -1.40 7.65
C TYR A 80 3.01 -2.39 6.49
N TYR A 81 2.90 -3.69 6.76
CA TYR A 81 2.80 -4.71 5.72
C TYR A 81 1.51 -4.57 4.90
N ILE A 82 0.39 -4.22 5.51
CA ILE A 82 -0.87 -3.96 4.79
C ILE A 82 -0.74 -2.71 3.91
N ILE A 83 -0.13 -1.63 4.40
CA ILE A 83 0.12 -0.42 3.58
C ILE A 83 1.02 -0.77 2.38
N CYS A 84 2.11 -1.53 2.61
CA CYS A 84 2.99 -1.99 1.52
C CYS A 84 2.24 -2.85 0.51
N HIS A 85 1.37 -3.75 0.99
CA HIS A 85 0.55 -4.61 0.14
C HIS A 85 -0.40 -3.77 -0.74
N LEU A 86 -1.15 -2.83 -0.15
CA LEU A 86 -2.03 -1.90 -0.87
C LEU A 86 -1.28 -1.16 -1.98
N MET A 87 -0.14 -0.56 -1.64
CA MET A 87 0.65 0.21 -2.58
C MET A 87 1.12 -0.65 -3.77
N LEU A 88 1.64 -1.85 -3.50
CA LEU A 88 2.10 -2.77 -4.55
C LEU A 88 0.95 -3.34 -5.39
N ASP A 89 -0.18 -3.67 -4.78
CA ASP A 89 -1.35 -4.21 -5.49
C ASP A 89 -1.95 -3.16 -6.44
N TYR A 90 -2.12 -1.91 -5.98
CA TYR A 90 -2.57 -0.79 -6.81
C TYR A 90 -1.62 -0.47 -7.98
N MET A 91 -0.30 -0.56 -7.77
CA MET A 91 0.68 -0.38 -8.85
C MET A 91 0.60 -1.50 -9.89
N ASN A 92 0.36 -2.74 -9.46
CA ASN A 92 0.25 -3.89 -10.36
C ASN A 92 -1.05 -3.91 -11.15
N ASP A 93 -2.15 -3.40 -10.60
CA ASP A 93 -3.44 -3.31 -11.30
C ASP A 93 -3.39 -2.31 -12.48
N LYS A 94 -2.62 -1.22 -12.33
CA LYS A 94 -2.35 -0.27 -13.43
C LYS A 94 -1.43 -0.81 -14.53
N GLN A 95 -0.65 -1.86 -14.28
CA GLN A 95 0.14 -2.52 -15.33
C GLN A 95 -0.67 -3.55 -16.14
N ARG A 96 -1.88 -3.87 -15.68
CA ARG A 96 -2.80 -4.82 -16.34
C ARG A 96 -3.88 -4.14 -17.20
N THR A 97 -3.97 -2.80 -17.19
CA THR A 97 -4.86 -1.99 -18.03
C THR A 97 -4.11 -1.34 -19.18
#